data_AF-A0A285D549-F1
#
_entry.id   AF-A0A285D549-F1
#
_cell.length_a   1.000
_cell.length_b   1.000
_cell.length_c   1.000
_cell.angle_alpha   90.00
_cell.angle_beta   90.00
_cell.angle_gamma   90.00
#
_symmetry.space_group_name_H-M   'P 1'
#
loop_
_entity.id
_entity.type
_entity.pdbx_description
1 polymer ?
#
loop_
_entity_poly.entity_id
_entity_poly.type
_entity_poly.pdbx_seq_one_letter_code
_entity_poly.pdbx_strand_id
1 'polypeptide(L)'
;MELSKHETFEEFDVYLKKLLEKLHLDQDEKMELEEEWKQHLMDHYQALLQQQMDREAAIQAAIEQFGEIAMLQNEINQTYPNAKKNHLINTAIIACICLIASILGPIILIGARPYFPIAAVMMAYVIHSFIINKQKNVVFSLFCILASYICFWQLAAQIKQESFNFEFVLNQLFSLEWSRLTGSNGLFEIVTIHMMWYVLLLVQLLSSKRYQPLGKRITQASFQYWAMIIVGIFLARLQSSAEIGVIFLNIFMLYGFLQQIISVQFLSIWKEKVFRLVNYRVRN
;
A
#
# COMPACT_ATOMS: atom_id res chain seq x y z
N MET A 1 14.75 38.82 -8.87
CA MET A 1 13.42 38.97 -8.27
C MET A 1 13.01 37.58 -7.82
N GLU A 2 13.34 37.22 -6.58
CA GLU A 2 12.93 35.93 -6.01
C GLU A 2 11.42 35.99 -5.78
N LEU A 3 10.66 35.26 -6.61
CA LEU A 3 9.23 35.05 -6.37
C LEU A 3 9.08 34.43 -4.98
N SER A 4 8.38 35.14 -4.10
CA SER A 4 8.06 34.65 -2.77
C SER A 4 7.42 33.27 -2.90
N LYS A 5 8.07 32.26 -2.31
CA LYS A 5 7.55 30.90 -2.24
C LYS A 5 6.12 30.95 -1.67
N HIS A 6 5.15 30.59 -2.52
CA HIS A 6 3.72 30.43 -2.23
C HIS A 6 2.85 31.69 -2.27
N GLU A 7 2.80 32.37 -3.41
CA GLU A 7 1.54 33.03 -3.77
C GLU A 7 0.51 31.95 -4.10
N THR A 8 -0.47 31.76 -3.21
CA THR A 8 -1.66 30.95 -3.47
C THR A 8 -2.74 31.86 -4.03
N PHE A 9 -3.22 31.55 -5.23
CA PHE A 9 -4.34 32.26 -5.85
C PHE A 9 -5.65 31.66 -5.38
N GLU A 10 -6.50 32.48 -4.75
CA GLU A 10 -7.81 32.06 -4.25
C GLU A 10 -8.70 31.56 -5.40
N GLU A 11 -8.51 32.11 -6.61
CA GLU A 11 -9.23 31.74 -7.82
C GLU A 11 -8.95 30.30 -8.26
N PHE A 12 -7.68 29.86 -8.20
CA PHE A 12 -7.32 28.47 -8.49
C PHE A 12 -7.92 27.52 -7.47
N ASP A 13 -7.88 27.90 -6.18
CA ASP A 13 -8.45 27.08 -5.11
C ASP A 13 -9.98 26.95 -5.25
N VAL A 14 -10.67 28.04 -5.60
CA VAL A 14 -12.12 28.02 -5.88
C VAL A 14 -12.45 27.17 -7.10
N TYR A 15 -11.66 27.28 -8.17
CA TYR A 15 -11.84 26.50 -9.39
C TYR A 15 -11.63 25.00 -9.12
N LEU A 16 -10.50 24.63 -8.52
CA LEU A 16 -10.17 23.24 -8.20
C LEU A 16 -11.19 22.63 -7.23
N LYS A 17 -11.62 23.37 -6.21
CA LYS A 17 -12.65 22.88 -5.28
C LYS A 17 -13.96 22.52 -6.00
N LYS A 18 -14.43 23.36 -6.92
CA LYS A 18 -15.62 23.07 -7.75
C LYS A 18 -15.39 21.88 -8.68
N LEU A 19 -14.20 21.77 -9.24
CA LEU A 19 -13.81 20.67 -10.11
C LEU A 19 -13.78 19.33 -9.37
N LEU A 20 -13.22 19.29 -8.17
CA LEU A 20 -13.07 18.09 -7.35
C LEU A 20 -14.37 17.64 -6.67
N GLU A 21 -15.33 18.55 -6.44
CA GLU A 21 -16.57 18.28 -5.71
C GLU A 21 -17.33 17.07 -6.29
N LYS A 22 -17.48 17.01 -7.63
CA LYS A 22 -18.25 15.95 -8.32
C LYS A 22 -17.41 14.78 -8.84
N LEU A 23 -16.13 14.72 -8.51
CA LEU A 23 -15.31 13.55 -8.85
C LEU A 23 -15.64 12.37 -7.93
N HIS A 24 -15.74 11.17 -8.51
CA HIS A 24 -15.97 9.89 -7.80
C HIS A 24 -14.67 9.28 -7.27
N LEU A 25 -13.81 10.12 -6.71
CA LEU A 25 -12.53 9.76 -6.12
C LEU A 25 -12.65 9.77 -4.59
N ASP A 26 -11.79 9.01 -3.91
CA ASP A 26 -11.69 9.13 -2.45
C ASP A 26 -11.01 10.44 -2.02
N GLN A 27 -11.05 10.77 -0.73
CA GLN A 27 -10.54 12.06 -0.25
C GLN A 27 -9.03 12.20 -0.42
N ASP A 28 -8.28 11.11 -0.28
CA ASP A 28 -6.83 11.15 -0.45
C ASP A 28 -6.52 11.37 -1.94
N GLU A 29 -7.19 10.65 -2.85
CA GLU A 29 -7.10 10.87 -4.30
C GLU A 29 -7.51 12.29 -4.73
N LYS A 30 -8.57 12.87 -4.13
CA LYS A 30 -8.96 14.26 -4.41
C LYS A 30 -7.90 15.26 -3.99
N MET A 31 -7.30 15.07 -2.82
CA MET A 31 -6.19 15.91 -2.36
C MET A 31 -4.96 15.76 -3.27
N GLU A 32 -4.64 14.54 -3.69
CA GLU A 32 -3.55 14.26 -4.65
C GLU A 32 -3.76 15.03 -5.96
N LEU A 33 -4.97 14.93 -6.50
CA LEU A 33 -5.35 15.58 -7.76
C LEU A 33 -5.36 17.11 -7.61
N GLU A 34 -5.80 17.63 -6.46
CA GLU A 34 -5.79 19.07 -6.13
C GLU A 34 -4.38 19.64 -6.17
N GLU A 35 -3.43 18.99 -5.48
CA GLU A 35 -2.03 19.44 -5.42
C GLU A 35 -1.37 19.39 -6.81
N GLU A 36 -1.55 18.29 -7.54
CA GLU A 36 -0.98 18.12 -8.88
C GLU A 36 -1.51 19.17 -9.86
N TRP A 37 -2.83 19.38 -9.88
CA TRP A 37 -3.43 20.34 -10.78
C TRP A 37 -3.19 21.79 -10.37
N LYS A 38 -3.08 22.08 -9.07
CA LYS A 38 -2.64 23.38 -8.59
C LYS A 38 -1.23 23.67 -9.10
N GLN A 39 -0.32 22.70 -9.05
CA GLN A 39 1.02 22.87 -9.60
C GLN A 39 0.96 23.13 -11.12
N HIS A 40 0.16 22.39 -11.87
CA HIS A 40 0.00 22.63 -13.31
C HIS A 40 -0.57 24.02 -13.63
N LEU A 41 -1.62 24.46 -12.93
CA LEU A 41 -2.17 25.81 -13.09
C LEU A 41 -1.12 26.90 -12.80
N MET A 42 -0.29 26.69 -11.77
CA MET A 42 0.81 27.59 -11.44
C MET A 42 1.89 27.62 -12.52
N ASP A 43 2.26 26.47 -13.07
CA ASP A 43 3.25 26.37 -14.15
C ASP A 43 2.75 27.09 -15.42
N HIS A 44 1.47 26.92 -15.77
CA HIS A 44 0.82 27.63 -16.88
C HIS A 44 0.77 29.14 -16.65
N TYR A 45 0.37 29.57 -15.45
CA TYR A 45 0.35 30.98 -15.05
C TYR A 45 1.74 31.62 -15.17
N GLN A 46 2.79 30.95 -14.68
CA GLN A 46 4.16 31.45 -14.78
C GLN A 46 4.60 31.59 -16.24
N ALA A 47 4.23 30.65 -17.10
CA ALA A 47 4.51 30.74 -18.53
C ALA A 47 3.81 31.95 -19.18
N LEU A 48 2.57 32.26 -18.79
CA LEU A 48 1.81 33.42 -19.28
C LEU A 48 2.42 34.74 -18.78
N LEU A 49 2.90 34.81 -17.53
CA LEU A 49 3.63 35.97 -17.02
C LEU A 49 4.94 36.23 -17.78
N GLN A 50 5.66 35.17 -18.16
CA GLN A 50 6.87 35.30 -18.99
C GLN A 50 6.58 35.88 -20.37
N GLN A 51 5.35 35.73 -20.85
CA GLN A 51 4.84 36.35 -22.08
C GLN A 51 4.34 37.79 -21.86
N GLN A 52 4.62 38.38 -20.70
CA GLN A 52 4.22 39.75 -20.32
C GLN A 52 2.70 39.94 -20.27
N MET A 53 1.94 38.87 -20.04
CA MET A 53 0.50 38.98 -19.80
C MET A 53 0.24 39.62 -18.43
N ASP A 54 -0.80 40.45 -18.35
CA ASP A 54 -1.26 41.00 -17.08
C ASP A 54 -1.65 39.87 -16.10
N ARG A 55 -1.45 40.11 -14.80
CA ARG A 55 -1.64 39.10 -13.75
C ARG A 55 -3.05 38.53 -13.74
N GLU A 56 -4.08 39.37 -13.78
CA GLU A 56 -5.47 38.92 -13.72
C GLU A 56 -5.85 38.16 -15.00
N ALA A 57 -5.41 38.69 -16.16
CA ALA A 57 -5.59 38.03 -17.45
C ALA A 57 -4.89 36.66 -17.51
N ALA A 58 -3.69 36.54 -16.92
CA ALA A 58 -2.93 35.29 -16.88
C ALA A 58 -3.62 34.22 -16.01
N ILE A 59 -4.21 34.61 -14.87
CA ILE A 59 -4.99 33.68 -14.02
C ILE A 59 -6.19 33.13 -14.79
N GLN A 60 -6.97 34.02 -15.39
CA GLN A 60 -8.16 33.63 -16.15
C GLN A 60 -7.80 32.76 -17.36
N ALA A 61 -6.76 33.13 -18.10
CA ALA A 61 -6.27 32.36 -19.23
C ALA A 61 -5.74 30.97 -18.82
N ALA A 62 -5.06 30.86 -17.67
CA ALA A 62 -4.62 29.57 -17.15
C ALA A 62 -5.81 28.65 -16.83
N ILE A 63 -6.87 29.17 -16.20
CA ILE A 63 -8.10 28.42 -15.90
C ILE A 63 -8.81 27.99 -17.19
N GLU A 64 -8.96 28.90 -18.16
CA GLU A 64 -9.60 28.63 -19.43
C GLU A 64 -8.84 27.56 -20.25
N GLN A 65 -7.51 27.63 -20.26
CA GLN A 65 -6.65 26.62 -20.91
C GLN A 65 -6.72 25.26 -20.23
N PHE A 66 -6.93 25.23 -18.91
CA PHE A 66 -7.05 23.99 -18.15
C PHE A 66 -8.33 23.22 -18.54
N GLY A 67 -9.41 23.96 -18.84
CA GLY A 67 -10.62 23.41 -19.45
C GLY A 67 -11.89 23.61 -18.62
N GLU A 68 -13.03 23.24 -19.20
CA GLU A 68 -14.32 23.39 -18.55
C GLU A 68 -14.54 22.31 -17.47
N ILE A 69 -15.01 22.74 -16.30
CA ILE A 69 -15.23 21.86 -15.13
C ILE A 69 -16.08 20.63 -15.48
N ALA A 70 -17.19 20.81 -16.19
CA ALA A 70 -18.10 19.72 -16.50
C ALA A 70 -17.46 18.68 -17.44
N MET A 71 -16.65 19.13 -18.39
CA MET A 71 -15.93 18.27 -19.33
C MET A 71 -14.88 17.43 -18.61
N LEU A 72 -14.02 18.07 -17.81
CA LEU A 72 -12.98 17.40 -17.03
C LEU A 72 -13.58 16.41 -16.03
N GLN A 73 -14.65 16.78 -15.33
CA GLN A 73 -15.36 15.87 -14.41
C GLN A 73 -15.88 14.62 -15.13
N ASN A 74 -16.46 14.79 -16.32
CA ASN A 74 -16.98 13.69 -17.10
C ASN A 74 -15.85 12.77 -17.60
N GLU A 75 -14.78 13.35 -18.16
CA GLU A 75 -13.62 12.60 -18.65
C GLU A 75 -12.96 11.79 -17.54
N ILE A 76 -12.77 12.40 -16.36
CA ILE A 76 -12.11 11.75 -15.22
C ILE A 76 -13.01 10.67 -14.63
N ASN A 77 -14.29 10.94 -14.43
CA ASN A 77 -15.22 9.93 -13.92
C ASN A 77 -15.39 8.74 -14.88
N GLN A 78 -15.17 8.94 -16.18
CA GLN A 78 -15.13 7.86 -17.17
C GLN A 78 -13.79 7.11 -17.18
N THR A 79 -12.67 7.83 -17.05
CA THR A 79 -11.31 7.31 -17.19
C THR A 79 -10.81 6.64 -15.91
N TYR A 80 -11.23 7.15 -14.75
CA TYR A 80 -11.02 6.57 -13.43
C TYR A 80 -12.28 5.79 -13.04
N PRO A 81 -12.44 4.52 -13.48
CA PRO A 81 -13.54 3.71 -13.02
C PRO A 81 -13.47 3.63 -11.50
N ASN A 82 -14.57 4.04 -10.83
CA ASN A 82 -14.79 4.04 -9.37
C ASN A 82 -13.63 3.43 -8.59
N ALA A 83 -12.81 4.22 -7.90
CA ALA A 83 -11.69 3.75 -7.07
C ALA A 83 -12.06 2.53 -6.20
N LYS A 84 -13.31 2.50 -5.72
CA LYS A 84 -13.96 1.35 -5.05
C LYS A 84 -13.90 0.04 -5.84
N LYS A 85 -14.22 0.04 -7.13
CA LYS A 85 -14.17 -1.14 -8.01
C LYS A 85 -12.73 -1.64 -8.17
N ASN A 86 -11.78 -0.72 -8.35
CA ASN A 86 -10.37 -1.09 -8.47
C ASN A 86 -9.81 -1.65 -7.15
N HIS A 87 -10.21 -1.07 -6.01
CA HIS A 87 -9.86 -1.59 -4.69
C HIS A 87 -10.44 -2.99 -4.46
N LEU A 88 -11.69 -3.23 -4.86
CA LEU A 88 -12.30 -4.56 -4.80
C LEU A 88 -11.57 -5.58 -5.69
N ILE A 89 -11.18 -5.19 -6.91
CA ILE A 89 -10.40 -6.06 -7.81
C ILE A 89 -9.04 -6.39 -7.18
N ASN A 90 -8.32 -5.39 -6.64
CA ASN A 90 -7.04 -5.62 -5.99
C ASN A 90 -7.17 -6.56 -4.78
N THR A 91 -8.16 -6.30 -3.93
CA THR A 91 -8.48 -7.14 -2.78
C THR A 91 -8.80 -8.58 -3.22
N ALA A 92 -9.57 -8.76 -4.29
CA ALA A 92 -9.88 -10.08 -4.84
C ALA A 92 -8.64 -10.79 -5.37
N ILE A 93 -7.75 -10.09 -6.08
CA ILE A 93 -6.48 -10.66 -6.58
C ILE A 93 -5.59 -11.10 -5.41
N ILE A 94 -5.41 -10.25 -4.40
CA ILE A 94 -4.62 -10.57 -3.20
C ILE A 94 -5.22 -11.77 -2.47
N ALA A 95 -6.54 -11.79 -2.29
CA ALA A 95 -7.25 -12.91 -1.67
C ALA A 95 -7.04 -14.21 -2.47
N CYS A 96 -7.15 -14.17 -3.80
CA CYS A 96 -6.90 -15.31 -4.67
C CYS A 96 -5.45 -15.82 -4.53
N ILE A 97 -4.45 -14.94 -4.53
CA ILE A 97 -3.04 -15.34 -4.34
C ILE A 97 -2.86 -15.98 -2.96
N CYS A 98 -3.43 -15.41 -1.91
CA CYS A 98 -3.37 -15.98 -0.56
C CYS A 98 -4.03 -17.35 -0.49
N LEU A 99 -5.21 -17.51 -1.10
CA LEU A 99 -5.90 -18.80 -1.17
C LEU A 99 -5.07 -19.85 -1.90
N ILE A 100 -4.57 -19.52 -3.09
CA ILE A 100 -3.73 -20.43 -3.88
C ILE A 100 -2.47 -20.81 -3.10
N ALA A 101 -1.77 -19.84 -2.50
CA ALA A 101 -0.57 -20.09 -1.71
C ALA A 101 -0.86 -20.94 -0.46
N SER A 102 -1.96 -20.67 0.24
CA SER A 102 -2.38 -21.43 1.43
C SER A 102 -2.84 -22.85 1.11
N ILE A 103 -3.27 -23.11 -0.12
CA ILE A 103 -3.70 -24.44 -0.56
C ILE A 103 -2.52 -25.22 -1.12
N LEU A 104 -1.82 -24.65 -2.10
CA LEU A 104 -0.73 -25.32 -2.79
C LEU A 104 0.52 -25.46 -1.93
N GLY A 105 0.84 -24.46 -1.11
CA GLY A 105 2.04 -24.47 -0.27
C GLY A 105 2.10 -25.69 0.65
N PRO A 106 1.10 -25.90 1.53
CA PRO A 106 1.08 -27.08 2.41
C PRO A 106 1.04 -28.41 1.66
N ILE A 107 0.30 -28.49 0.54
CA ILE A 107 0.22 -29.71 -0.27
C ILE A 107 1.59 -30.06 -0.86
N ILE A 108 2.28 -29.08 -1.44
CA ILE A 108 3.57 -29.29 -2.13
C ILE A 108 4.70 -29.54 -1.13
N LEU A 109 4.75 -28.76 -0.03
CA LEU A 109 5.88 -28.78 0.88
C LEU A 109 5.81 -29.92 1.91
N ILE A 110 4.63 -30.22 2.42
CA ILE A 110 4.45 -31.16 3.55
C ILE A 110 3.37 -32.21 3.32
N GLY A 111 2.69 -32.22 2.15
CA GLY A 111 1.60 -33.14 1.86
C GLY A 111 0.34 -32.94 2.72
N ALA A 112 0.21 -31.79 3.39
CA ALA A 112 -0.90 -31.52 4.30
C ALA A 112 -2.17 -31.09 3.54
N ARG A 113 -3.34 -31.42 4.08
CA ARG A 113 -4.63 -30.96 3.56
C ARG A 113 -5.03 -29.66 4.27
N PRO A 114 -5.15 -28.53 3.55
CA PRO A 114 -5.49 -27.26 4.17
C PRO A 114 -6.95 -27.25 4.61
N TYR A 115 -7.19 -27.00 5.90
CA TYR A 115 -8.54 -26.81 6.44
C TYR A 115 -8.85 -25.31 6.57
N PHE A 116 -9.97 -24.87 6.01
CA PHE A 116 -10.54 -23.50 6.15
C PHE A 116 -9.70 -22.28 5.71
N PRO A 117 -8.94 -22.31 4.58
CA PRO A 117 -8.16 -21.15 4.13
C PRO A 117 -9.02 -19.91 3.84
N ILE A 118 -10.28 -20.11 3.42
CA ILE A 118 -11.22 -19.02 3.11
C ILE A 118 -11.55 -18.19 4.35
N ALA A 119 -11.79 -18.83 5.50
CA ALA A 119 -12.12 -18.12 6.74
C ALA A 119 -10.95 -17.23 7.21
N ALA A 120 -9.73 -17.75 7.14
CA ALA A 120 -8.52 -17.00 7.48
C ALA A 120 -8.32 -15.78 6.55
N VAL A 121 -8.53 -15.93 5.24
CA VAL A 121 -8.42 -14.81 4.28
C VAL A 121 -9.50 -13.76 4.51
N MET A 122 -10.75 -14.17 4.77
CA MET A 122 -11.83 -13.23 5.10
C MET A 122 -11.53 -12.44 6.37
N MET A 123 -11.01 -13.12 7.40
CA MET A 123 -10.66 -12.48 8.67
C MET A 123 -9.47 -11.53 8.50
N ALA A 124 -8.46 -11.91 7.71
CA ALA A 124 -7.34 -11.06 7.36
C ALA A 124 -7.80 -9.78 6.66
N TYR A 125 -8.75 -9.88 5.71
CA TYR A 125 -9.35 -8.72 5.05
C TYR A 125 -10.07 -7.78 6.03
N VAL A 126 -10.90 -8.31 6.93
CA VAL A 126 -11.63 -7.49 7.92
C VAL A 126 -10.68 -6.75 8.85
N ILE A 127 -9.66 -7.47 9.36
CA ILE A 127 -8.65 -6.89 10.27
C ILE A 127 -7.81 -5.85 9.55
N HIS A 128 -7.34 -6.13 8.34
CA HIS A 128 -6.57 -5.18 7.55
C HIS A 128 -7.38 -3.91 7.26
N SER A 129 -8.65 -4.05 6.88
CA SER A 129 -9.56 -2.92 6.64
C SER A 129 -9.74 -2.08 7.92
N PHE A 130 -9.85 -2.73 9.07
CA PHE A 130 -9.92 -2.03 10.36
C PHE A 130 -8.62 -1.27 10.67
N ILE A 131 -7.46 -1.89 10.45
CA ILE A 131 -6.14 -1.27 10.66
C ILE A 131 -6.00 -0.01 9.80
N ILE A 132 -6.30 -0.09 8.50
CA ILE A 132 -6.23 1.05 7.57
C ILE A 132 -7.14 2.19 8.04
N ASN A 133 -8.39 1.88 8.37
CA ASN A 133 -9.37 2.90 8.76
C ASN A 133 -9.00 3.66 10.04
N LYS A 134 -8.22 3.03 10.94
CA LYS A 134 -7.74 3.65 12.19
C LYS A 134 -6.42 4.39 12.01
N GLN A 135 -5.72 4.18 10.91
CA GLN A 135 -4.40 4.73 10.69
C GLN A 135 -4.44 6.14 10.09
N LYS A 136 -4.86 7.13 10.89
CA LYS A 136 -4.85 8.53 10.47
C LYS A 136 -3.62 9.31 10.97
N ASN A 137 -3.02 8.88 12.08
CA ASN A 137 -1.94 9.60 12.74
C ASN A 137 -0.59 8.87 12.60
N VAL A 138 0.43 9.58 12.10
CA VAL A 138 1.79 9.06 11.89
C VAL A 138 2.50 8.77 13.23
N VAL A 139 2.32 9.63 14.24
CA VAL A 139 2.92 9.45 15.57
C VAL A 139 2.36 8.19 16.23
N PHE A 140 1.04 7.98 16.12
CA PHE A 140 0.40 6.75 16.58
C PHE A 140 0.97 5.53 15.85
N SER A 141 1.17 5.61 14.53
CA SER A 141 1.77 4.52 13.75
C SER A 141 3.18 4.19 14.22
N LEU A 142 4.03 5.19 14.51
CA LEU A 142 5.39 4.98 15.04
C LEU A 142 5.36 4.27 16.40
N PHE A 143 4.50 4.73 17.31
CA PHE A 143 4.35 4.10 18.63
C PHE A 143 3.88 2.65 18.49
N CYS A 144 2.90 2.39 17.62
CA CYS A 144 2.41 1.04 17.41
C CYS A 144 3.43 0.13 16.72
N ILE A 145 4.25 0.64 15.78
CA ILE A 145 5.37 -0.15 15.21
C ILE A 145 6.32 -0.57 16.31
N LEU A 146 6.75 0.37 17.15
CA LEU A 146 7.67 0.07 18.25
C LEU A 146 7.07 -0.98 19.20
N ALA A 147 5.79 -0.81 19.59
CA ALA A 147 5.09 -1.76 20.44
C ALA A 147 4.94 -3.15 19.78
N SER A 148 4.57 -3.21 18.50
CA SER A 148 4.49 -4.46 17.74
C SER A 148 5.84 -5.15 17.62
N TYR A 149 6.91 -4.38 17.41
CA TYR A 149 8.26 -4.92 17.28
C TYR A 149 8.79 -5.48 18.60
N ILE A 150 8.58 -4.78 19.71
CA ILE A 150 8.92 -5.27 21.06
C ILE A 150 8.12 -6.55 21.37
N CYS A 151 6.82 -6.55 21.12
CA CYS A 151 5.97 -7.71 21.33
C CYS A 151 6.43 -8.91 20.49
N PHE A 152 6.76 -8.69 19.22
CA PHE A 152 7.30 -9.72 18.33
C PHE A 152 8.58 -10.35 18.90
N TRP A 153 9.54 -9.54 19.36
CA TRP A 153 10.79 -10.06 19.89
C TRP A 153 10.64 -10.76 21.24
N GLN A 154 9.74 -10.29 22.11
CA GLN A 154 9.40 -10.99 23.35
C GLN A 154 8.81 -12.37 23.05
N LEU A 155 7.93 -12.47 22.05
CA LEU A 155 7.38 -13.74 21.59
C LEU A 155 8.46 -14.64 20.99
N ALA A 156 9.36 -14.09 20.18
CA ALA A 156 10.47 -14.84 19.60
C ALA A 156 11.43 -15.39 20.65
N ALA A 157 11.78 -14.60 21.66
CA ALA A 157 12.61 -15.02 22.79
C ALA A 157 11.92 -16.14 23.59
N GLN A 158 10.61 -16.01 23.85
CA GLN A 158 9.81 -17.03 24.52
C GLN A 158 9.80 -18.36 23.74
N ILE A 159 9.65 -18.32 22.41
CA ILE A 159 9.65 -19.52 21.56
C ILE A 159 11.02 -20.21 21.58
N LYS A 160 12.11 -19.45 21.59
CA LYS A 160 13.47 -19.99 21.66
C LYS A 160 13.93 -20.37 23.07
N GLN A 161 13.11 -20.10 24.09
CA GLN A 161 13.46 -20.28 25.51
C GLN A 161 14.72 -19.48 25.90
N GLU A 162 14.93 -18.33 25.26
CA GLU A 162 16.05 -17.43 25.51
C GLU A 162 15.56 -16.17 26.25
N SER A 163 16.43 -15.54 27.03
CA SER A 163 16.09 -14.26 27.67
C SER A 163 16.01 -13.15 26.62
N PHE A 164 14.93 -12.35 26.65
CA PHE A 164 14.83 -11.18 25.79
C PHE A 164 15.88 -10.13 26.19
N ASN A 165 16.93 -10.00 25.37
CA ASN A 165 17.97 -8.98 25.51
C ASN A 165 18.36 -8.42 24.14
N PHE A 166 19.12 -7.32 24.13
CA PHE A 166 19.50 -6.64 22.88
C PHE A 166 20.42 -7.50 22.00
N GLU A 167 21.29 -8.30 22.61
CA GLU A 167 22.19 -9.20 21.90
C GLU A 167 21.43 -10.28 21.13
N PHE A 168 20.38 -10.85 21.72
CA PHE A 168 19.47 -11.79 21.07
C PHE A 168 18.86 -11.15 19.81
N VAL A 169 18.33 -9.94 19.93
CA VAL A 169 17.71 -9.22 18.81
C VAL A 169 18.73 -9.00 17.68
N LEU A 170 19.93 -8.51 18.01
CA LEU A 170 20.99 -8.29 17.01
C LEU A 170 21.42 -9.60 16.35
N ASN A 171 21.65 -10.65 17.14
CA ASN A 171 22.05 -11.95 16.62
C ASN A 171 21.00 -12.48 15.65
N GLN A 172 19.71 -12.38 15.97
CA GLN A 172 18.65 -12.84 15.07
C GLN A 172 18.46 -11.96 13.84
N LEU A 173 18.70 -10.65 13.94
CA LEU A 173 18.61 -9.73 12.79
C LEU A 173 19.75 -9.93 11.79
N PHE A 174 20.96 -10.17 12.27
CA PHE A 174 22.16 -10.22 11.44
C PHE A 174 22.65 -11.63 11.14
N SER A 175 22.20 -12.66 11.85
CA SER A 175 22.65 -14.04 11.59
C SER A 175 22.24 -14.56 10.23
N LEU A 176 21.27 -13.91 9.54
CA LEU A 176 20.80 -14.19 8.17
C LEU A 176 21.20 -15.59 7.69
N GLU A 177 20.71 -16.62 8.38
CA GLU A 177 20.97 -18.00 7.99
C GLU A 177 20.11 -18.27 6.75
N TRP A 178 20.63 -17.90 5.59
CA TRP A 178 19.93 -17.96 4.30
C TRP A 178 19.42 -19.36 3.97
N SER A 179 20.07 -20.40 4.51
CA SER A 179 19.63 -21.80 4.42
C SER A 179 18.27 -22.04 5.06
N ARG A 180 17.80 -21.14 5.93
CA ARG A 180 16.50 -21.21 6.61
C ARG A 180 15.41 -20.34 5.98
N LEU A 181 15.66 -19.75 4.80
CA LEU A 181 14.66 -18.96 4.07
C LEU A 181 13.37 -19.72 3.74
N THR A 182 13.50 -21.03 3.46
CA THR A 182 12.34 -21.91 3.18
C THR A 182 11.54 -22.23 4.44
N GLY A 183 12.04 -21.81 5.61
CA GLY A 183 11.50 -22.13 6.90
C GLY A 183 11.76 -23.57 7.32
N SER A 184 11.38 -23.86 8.56
CA SER A 184 11.28 -25.20 9.12
C SER A 184 9.81 -25.47 9.50
N ASN A 185 9.33 -26.69 9.22
CA ASN A 185 7.95 -27.12 9.52
C ASN A 185 6.83 -26.26 8.89
N GLY A 186 7.07 -25.67 7.71
CA GLY A 186 6.05 -24.91 6.97
C GLY A 186 5.71 -23.53 7.54
N LEU A 187 6.46 -23.06 8.54
CA LEU A 187 6.38 -21.70 9.08
C LEU A 187 7.42 -20.80 8.42
N PHE A 188 7.04 -19.58 8.08
CA PHE A 188 8.04 -18.57 7.76
C PHE A 188 8.89 -18.27 8.99
N GLU A 189 10.19 -18.34 8.82
CA GLU A 189 11.12 -18.01 9.88
C GLU A 189 11.29 -16.50 10.06
N ILE A 190 11.87 -16.13 11.20
CA ILE A 190 12.17 -14.73 11.56
C ILE A 190 12.90 -14.03 10.41
N VAL A 191 13.83 -14.72 9.74
CA VAL A 191 14.56 -14.21 8.57
C VAL A 191 13.61 -13.83 7.44
N THR A 192 12.67 -14.70 7.08
CA THR A 192 11.74 -14.44 5.97
C THR A 192 10.77 -13.29 6.28
N ILE A 193 10.30 -13.19 7.53
CA ILE A 193 9.48 -12.06 7.98
C ILE A 193 10.23 -10.73 7.79
N HIS A 194 11.49 -10.65 8.21
CA HIS A 194 12.28 -9.43 8.06
C HIS A 194 12.63 -9.14 6.60
N MET A 195 12.94 -10.17 5.80
CA MET A 195 13.19 -10.01 4.36
C MET A 195 11.97 -9.43 3.63
N MET A 196 10.77 -9.93 3.93
CA MET A 196 9.53 -9.37 3.38
C MET A 196 9.34 -7.92 3.80
N TRP A 197 9.65 -7.57 5.06
CA TRP A 197 9.63 -6.19 5.52
C TRP A 197 10.65 -5.30 4.77
N TYR A 198 11.89 -5.76 4.59
CA TYR A 198 12.90 -5.02 3.83
C TYR A 198 12.52 -4.81 2.37
N VAL A 199 11.94 -5.82 1.72
CA VAL A 199 11.40 -5.69 0.36
C VAL A 199 10.28 -4.65 0.32
N LEU A 200 9.38 -4.66 1.31
CA LEU A 200 8.34 -3.65 1.43
C LEU A 200 8.95 -2.25 1.58
N LEU A 201 9.95 -2.06 2.44
CA LEU A 201 10.65 -0.77 2.60
C LEU A 201 11.28 -0.30 1.28
N LEU A 202 11.94 -1.22 0.56
CA LEU A 202 12.53 -0.93 -0.74
C LEU A 202 11.47 -0.53 -1.78
N VAL A 203 10.33 -1.23 -1.83
CA VAL A 203 9.22 -0.87 -2.72
C VAL A 203 8.68 0.51 -2.38
N GLN A 204 8.54 0.86 -1.09
CA GLN A 204 8.12 2.21 -0.69
C GLN A 204 9.17 3.28 -0.99
N LEU A 205 10.46 2.93 -1.00
CA LEU A 205 11.55 3.83 -1.40
C LEU A 205 11.50 4.11 -2.91
N LEU A 206 11.32 3.06 -3.72
CA LEU A 206 11.29 3.13 -5.19
C LEU A 206 9.95 3.65 -5.73
N SER A 207 8.89 3.64 -4.93
CA SER A 207 7.57 4.12 -5.35
C SER A 207 7.58 5.63 -5.64
N SER A 208 7.16 5.98 -6.86
CA SER A 208 7.11 7.36 -7.37
C SER A 208 5.91 8.17 -6.86
N LYS A 209 5.18 7.72 -5.83
CA LYS A 209 4.03 8.42 -5.23
C LYS A 209 4.42 9.74 -4.54
N ARG A 210 4.67 10.81 -5.29
CA ARG A 210 5.30 12.06 -4.81
C ARG A 210 4.51 12.82 -3.73
N TYR A 211 3.22 12.56 -3.60
CA TYR A 211 2.29 13.31 -2.74
C TYR A 211 2.42 12.97 -1.24
N GLN A 212 2.75 11.72 -0.89
CA GLN A 212 2.96 11.36 0.52
C GLN A 212 4.44 11.45 0.88
N PRO A 213 4.80 12.18 1.96
CA PRO A 213 6.17 12.19 2.45
C PRO A 213 6.69 10.78 2.65
N LEU A 214 7.91 10.50 2.17
CA LEU A 214 8.51 9.16 2.19
C LEU A 214 8.44 8.53 3.60
N GLY A 215 8.72 9.30 4.64
CA GLY A 215 8.65 8.84 6.03
C GLY A 215 7.24 8.39 6.44
N LYS A 216 6.19 9.08 6.00
CA LYS A 216 4.80 8.68 6.24
C LYS A 216 4.49 7.36 5.54
N ARG A 217 4.87 7.19 4.26
CA ARG A 217 4.66 5.95 3.50
C ARG A 217 5.35 4.75 4.14
N ILE A 218 6.64 4.89 4.46
CA ILE A 218 7.46 3.85 5.10
C ILE A 218 6.88 3.46 6.46
N THR A 219 6.53 4.46 7.27
CA THR A 219 5.91 4.23 8.59
C THR A 219 4.58 3.53 8.42
N GLN A 220 3.75 3.97 7.48
CA GLN A 220 2.42 3.40 7.33
C GLN A 220 2.46 1.94 6.89
N ALA A 221 3.26 1.65 5.87
CA ALA A 221 3.44 0.29 5.36
C ALA A 221 4.06 -0.63 6.41
N SER A 222 5.05 -0.14 7.18
CA SER A 222 5.65 -0.90 8.28
C SER A 222 4.64 -1.22 9.37
N PHE A 223 3.82 -0.25 9.79
CA PHE A 223 2.77 -0.48 10.79
C PHE A 223 1.76 -1.52 10.31
N GLN A 224 1.23 -1.37 9.10
CA GLN A 224 0.23 -2.29 8.56
C GLN A 224 0.79 -3.73 8.50
N TYR A 225 2.04 -3.88 8.04
CA TYR A 225 2.71 -5.17 7.99
C TYR A 225 2.90 -5.81 9.37
N TRP A 226 3.50 -5.08 10.32
CA TRP A 226 3.76 -5.60 11.66
C TRP A 226 2.48 -5.84 12.47
N ALA A 227 1.46 -4.99 12.32
CA ALA A 227 0.16 -5.19 12.95
C ALA A 227 -0.51 -6.47 12.46
N MET A 228 -0.48 -6.74 11.14
CA MET A 228 -1.00 -7.98 10.57
C MET A 228 -0.27 -9.22 11.10
N ILE A 229 1.06 -9.15 11.25
CA ILE A 229 1.85 -10.25 11.85
C ILE A 229 1.45 -10.49 13.29
N ILE A 230 1.41 -9.44 14.13
CA ILE A 230 1.07 -9.60 15.56
C ILE A 230 -0.33 -10.17 15.74
N VAL A 231 -1.29 -9.67 14.97
CA VAL A 231 -2.65 -10.20 15.00
C VAL A 231 -2.67 -11.66 14.51
N GLY A 232 -1.94 -11.99 13.45
CA GLY A 232 -1.77 -13.36 12.96
C GLY A 232 -1.19 -14.30 14.02
N ILE A 233 -0.13 -13.90 14.73
CA ILE A 233 0.48 -14.68 15.82
C ILE A 233 -0.50 -14.88 16.98
N PHE A 234 -1.19 -13.81 17.38
CA PHE A 234 -2.18 -13.87 18.45
C PHE A 234 -3.30 -14.86 18.10
N LEU A 235 -3.86 -14.78 16.90
CA LEU A 235 -4.92 -15.67 16.44
C LEU A 235 -4.46 -17.11 16.27
N ALA A 236 -3.21 -17.31 15.81
CA ALA A 236 -2.61 -18.64 15.71
C ALA A 236 -2.49 -19.31 17.08
N ARG A 237 -2.16 -18.56 18.13
CA ARG A 237 -2.10 -19.05 19.52
C ARG A 237 -3.46 -19.43 20.09
N LEU A 238 -4.55 -18.86 19.58
CA LEU A 238 -5.91 -19.22 19.98
C LEU A 238 -6.44 -20.48 19.29
N GLN A 239 -5.73 -21.00 18.28
CA GLN A 239 -6.15 -22.21 17.57
C GLN A 239 -5.85 -23.47 18.40
N SER A 240 -6.77 -24.42 18.39
CA SER A 240 -6.59 -25.72 19.03
C SER A 240 -5.65 -26.66 18.26
N SER A 241 -5.48 -26.43 16.95
CA SER A 241 -4.59 -27.19 16.09
C SER A 241 -3.39 -26.35 15.66
N ALA A 242 -2.19 -26.90 15.82
CA ALA A 242 -0.95 -26.27 15.38
C ALA A 242 -0.97 -26.02 13.86
N GLU A 243 -1.47 -26.95 13.06
CA GLU A 243 -1.57 -26.80 11.60
C GLU A 243 -2.43 -25.61 11.20
N ILE A 244 -3.58 -25.45 11.86
CA ILE A 244 -4.48 -24.31 11.64
C ILE A 244 -3.79 -23.01 12.04
N GLY A 245 -3.07 -23.01 13.17
CA GLY A 245 -2.29 -21.86 13.61
C GLY A 245 -1.24 -21.42 12.56
N VAL A 246 -0.51 -22.38 11.98
CA VAL A 246 0.48 -22.12 10.91
C VAL A 246 -0.19 -21.53 9.67
N ILE A 247 -1.31 -22.10 9.22
CA ILE A 247 -2.05 -21.59 8.04
C ILE A 247 -2.52 -20.15 8.28
N PHE A 248 -3.07 -19.86 9.45
CA PHE A 248 -3.50 -18.50 9.80
C PHE A 248 -2.34 -17.52 9.77
N LEU A 249 -1.22 -17.85 10.42
CA LEU A 249 -0.05 -16.98 10.45
C LEU A 249 0.49 -16.69 9.04
N ASN A 250 0.61 -17.72 8.22
CA ASN A 250 1.09 -17.59 6.85
C ASN A 250 0.14 -16.73 5.98
N ILE A 251 -1.18 -16.91 6.12
CA ILE A 251 -2.16 -16.09 5.41
C ILE A 251 -2.08 -14.63 5.86
N PHE A 252 -2.04 -14.34 7.16
CA PHE A 252 -1.99 -12.97 7.66
C PHE A 252 -0.74 -12.22 7.21
N MET A 253 0.41 -12.90 7.26
CA MET A 253 1.68 -12.36 6.82
C MET A 253 1.71 -12.11 5.32
N LEU A 254 1.31 -13.10 4.52
CA LEU A 254 1.26 -12.98 3.06
C LEU A 254 0.26 -11.91 2.64
N TYR A 255 -0.90 -11.87 3.28
CA TYR A 255 -1.93 -10.86 3.00
C TYR A 255 -1.42 -9.46 3.34
N GLY A 256 -0.86 -9.26 4.54
CA GLY A 256 -0.29 -7.98 4.96
C GLY A 256 0.82 -7.51 4.01
N PHE A 257 1.68 -8.41 3.55
CA PHE A 257 2.72 -8.11 2.58
C PHE A 257 2.16 -7.74 1.20
N LEU A 258 1.29 -8.57 0.63
CA LEU A 258 0.75 -8.34 -0.71
C LEU A 258 -0.08 -7.06 -0.80
N GLN A 259 -0.75 -6.66 0.28
CA GLN A 259 -1.44 -5.37 0.37
C GLN A 259 -0.50 -4.17 0.20
N GLN A 260 0.77 -4.29 0.60
CA GLN A 260 1.75 -3.22 0.43
C GLN A 260 2.48 -3.26 -0.92
N ILE A 261 2.54 -4.43 -1.55
CA ILE A 261 3.29 -4.64 -2.79
C ILE A 261 2.41 -4.45 -4.03
N ILE A 262 1.20 -5.00 -4.02
CA ILE A 262 0.31 -4.98 -5.18
C ILE A 262 -0.47 -3.66 -5.19
N SER A 263 -0.02 -2.72 -6.02
CA SER A 263 -0.75 -1.48 -6.28
C SER A 263 -1.75 -1.65 -7.43
N VAL A 264 -2.88 -0.94 -7.34
CA VAL A 264 -3.89 -0.88 -8.42
C VAL A 264 -3.25 -0.39 -9.73
N GLN A 265 -2.36 0.60 -9.66
CA GLN A 265 -1.66 1.16 -10.81
C GLN A 265 -0.74 0.11 -11.48
N PHE A 266 -0.06 -0.72 -10.69
CA PHE A 266 0.75 -1.79 -11.24
C PHE A 266 -0.11 -2.79 -12.01
N LEU A 267 -1.28 -3.16 -11.48
CA LEU A 267 -2.21 -4.07 -12.14
C LEU A 267 -2.80 -3.49 -13.43
N SER A 268 -3.11 -2.19 -13.46
CA SER A 268 -3.64 -1.54 -14.68
C SER A 268 -2.58 -1.49 -15.79
N ILE A 269 -1.35 -1.09 -15.47
CA ILE A 269 -0.22 -1.07 -16.41
C ILE A 269 0.07 -2.48 -16.93
N TRP A 270 0.09 -3.47 -16.02
CA TRP A 270 0.34 -4.86 -16.40
C TRP A 270 -0.77 -5.40 -17.31
N LYS A 271 -2.04 -5.16 -16.98
CA LYS A 271 -3.19 -5.55 -17.81
C LYS A 271 -3.09 -4.97 -19.21
N GLU A 272 -2.75 -3.70 -19.33
CA GLU A 272 -2.61 -3.03 -20.63
C GLU A 272 -1.46 -3.64 -21.45
N LYS A 273 -0.31 -3.90 -20.82
CA LYS A 273 0.83 -4.55 -21.46
C LYS A 273 0.48 -5.96 -21.96
N VAL A 274 -0.22 -6.76 -21.15
CA VAL A 274 -0.68 -8.10 -21.53
C VAL A 274 -1.68 -8.01 -22.69
N PHE A 275 -2.63 -7.08 -22.67
CA PHE A 275 -3.60 -6.89 -23.74
C PHE A 275 -2.92 -6.53 -25.07
N ARG A 276 -1.92 -5.63 -25.04
CA ARG A 276 -1.11 -5.30 -26.22
C ARG A 276 -0.37 -6.53 -26.76
N LEU A 277 0.23 -7.34 -25.88
CA LEU A 277 0.95 -8.56 -26.29
C LEU A 277 0.02 -9.61 -26.92
N VAL A 278 -1.16 -9.83 -26.35
CA VAL A 278 -2.15 -10.78 -26.89
C VAL A 278 -2.65 -10.31 -28.25
N ASN A 279 -3.00 -9.03 -28.41
CA ASN A 279 -3.48 -8.50 -29.69
C ASN A 279 -2.40 -8.47 -30.77
N TYR A 280 -1.14 -8.24 -30.40
CA TYR A 280 -0.02 -8.33 -31.34
C TYR A 280 0.12 -9.74 -31.92
N ARG A 281 -0.15 -10.78 -31.12
CA ARG A 281 -0.08 -12.18 -31.55
C ARG A 281 -1.26 -12.63 -32.43
N VAL A 282 -2.41 -11.95 -32.34
CA VAL A 282 -3.59 -12.28 -33.16
C VAL A 282 -3.49 -11.65 -34.57
N ARG A 283 -2.69 -10.59 -34.72
CA ARG A 283 -2.53 -9.87 -36.00
C ARG A 283 -1.39 -10.37 -36.87
N ASN A 284 -0.50 -11.21 -36.35
CA ASN A 284 0.63 -11.81 -37.04
C ASN A 284 0.46 -13.33 -37.09
#